data_AF-A0AAV5TIC3-F1
#
_entry.id   AF-A0AAV5TIC3-F1
#
_cell.length_a   1.000
_cell.length_b   1.000
_cell.length_c   1.000
_cell.angle_alpha   90.00
_cell.angle_beta   90.00
_cell.angle_gamma   90.00
#
_symmetry.space_group_name_H-M   'P 1'
#
loop_
_entity.id
_entity.type
_entity.pdbx_description
1 polymer ?
#
loop_
_entity_poly.entity_id
_entity_poly.type
_entity_poly.pdbx_seq_one_letter_code
_entity_poly.pdbx_strand_id
1 'polypeptide(L)'
;TSAMKMQRLSRSRTMLRLLMNKLSEADRRRGGYNFTELVSECTFAGRTCSSADFTSFLHPEYGVCFTFSRDRDITKAGSTQGLRMLMTVNQDSPRFTTFDFLPTSDSANIRGVIHMAEDLPDFTNDGF
;
A
#
# COMPACT_ATOMS: atom_id res chain seq x y z
N THR A 1 2.57 -23.81 -22.10
CA THR A 1 2.17 -22.61 -22.88
C THR A 1 1.92 -21.44 -21.95
N SER A 2 2.03 -20.20 -22.43
CA SER A 2 1.85 -18.97 -21.62
C SER A 2 0.50 -18.93 -20.88
N ALA A 3 -0.58 -19.39 -21.52
CA ALA A 3 -1.93 -19.45 -20.94
C ALA A 3 -2.01 -20.32 -19.67
N MET A 4 -1.32 -21.47 -19.65
CA MET A 4 -1.33 -22.40 -18.51
C MET A 4 -0.56 -21.81 -17.30
N LYS A 5 0.47 -21.00 -17.56
CA LYS A 5 1.23 -20.26 -16.53
C LYS A 5 0.36 -19.16 -15.90
N MET A 6 -0.37 -18.39 -16.73
CA MET A 6 -1.29 -17.35 -16.25
C MET A 6 -2.42 -17.92 -15.39
N GLN A 7 -3.02 -19.04 -15.80
CA GLN A 7 -4.07 -19.70 -15.02
C GLN A 7 -3.57 -20.21 -13.66
N ARG A 8 -2.34 -20.74 -13.61
CA ARG A 8 -1.71 -21.17 -12.36
C ARG A 8 -1.48 -20.00 -11.41
N LEU A 9 -0.96 -18.88 -11.90
CA LEU A 9 -0.71 -17.69 -11.09
C LEU A 9 -2.00 -17.11 -10.51
N SER A 10 -3.06 -17.02 -11.31
CA SER A 10 -4.39 -16.58 -10.88
C SER A 10 -4.92 -17.46 -9.72
N ARG A 11 -4.83 -18.79 -9.85
CA ARG A 11 -5.23 -19.72 -8.78
C ARG A 11 -4.40 -19.55 -7.51
N SER A 12 -3.08 -19.37 -7.64
CA SER A 12 -2.19 -19.13 -6.50
C SER A 12 -2.54 -17.83 -5.75
N ARG A 13 -2.84 -16.74 -6.48
CA ARG A 13 -3.29 -15.47 -5.87
C ARG A 13 -4.60 -15.63 -5.11
N THR A 14 -5.58 -16.31 -5.70
CA THR A 14 -6.87 -16.57 -5.03
C THR A 14 -6.68 -17.42 -3.78
N MET A 15 -5.88 -18.48 -3.85
CA MET A 15 -5.59 -19.33 -2.69
C MET A 15 -4.91 -18.53 -1.57
N LEU A 16 -3.92 -17.69 -1.90
CA LEU A 16 -3.26 -16.84 -0.90
C LEU A 16 -4.27 -15.94 -0.18
N ARG A 17 -5.16 -15.24 -0.91
CA ARG A 17 -6.20 -14.41 -0.31
C ARG A 17 -7.09 -15.19 0.66
N LEU A 18 -7.50 -16.40 0.29
CA LEU A 18 -8.33 -17.27 1.14
C LEU A 18 -7.58 -17.72 2.41
N LEU A 19 -6.28 -18.00 2.31
CA LEU A 19 -5.46 -18.37 3.47
C LEU A 19 -5.25 -17.18 4.40
N MET A 20 -4.98 -15.99 3.85
CA MET A 20 -4.82 -14.76 4.64
C MET A 20 -6.09 -14.37 5.40
N ASN A 21 -7.27 -14.63 4.83
CA ASN A 21 -8.55 -14.40 5.51
C ASN A 21 -8.80 -15.33 6.71
N LYS A 22 -8.04 -16.42 6.87
CA LYS A 22 -8.10 -17.27 8.07
C LYS A 22 -7.28 -16.74 9.24
N LEU A 23 -6.41 -15.76 9.01
CA LEU A 23 -5.57 -15.15 10.04
C LEU A 23 -6.33 -14.03 10.76
N SER A 24 -5.94 -13.77 12.01
CA SER A 24 -6.48 -12.61 12.74
C SER A 24 -6.01 -11.30 12.10
N GLU A 25 -6.78 -10.23 12.30
CA GLU A 25 -6.37 -8.90 11.86
C GLU A 25 -5.01 -8.49 12.42
N ALA A 26 -4.72 -8.82 13.69
CA ALA A 26 -3.44 -8.55 14.31
C ALA A 26 -2.29 -9.27 13.59
N ASP A 27 -2.47 -10.54 13.20
CA ASP A 27 -1.45 -11.30 12.48
C ASP A 27 -1.22 -10.74 11.07
N ARG A 28 -2.30 -10.35 10.39
CA ARG A 28 -2.23 -9.70 9.06
C ARG A 28 -1.50 -8.37 9.11
N ARG A 29 -1.71 -7.57 10.17
CA ARG A 29 -0.98 -6.31 10.38
C ARG A 29 0.49 -6.56 10.69
N ARG A 30 0.82 -7.56 11.53
CA ARG A 30 2.22 -7.91 11.83
C ARG A 30 2.99 -8.44 10.62
N GLY A 31 2.31 -9.12 9.70
CA GLY A 31 2.92 -9.62 8.46
C GLY A 31 2.89 -8.64 7.29
N GLY A 32 2.32 -7.44 7.47
CA GLY A 32 2.28 -6.39 6.45
C GLY A 32 3.31 -5.30 6.72
N TYR A 33 3.44 -4.36 5.78
CA TYR A 33 4.36 -3.24 5.91
C TYR A 33 3.95 -2.25 7.00
N ASN A 34 4.94 -1.75 7.71
CA ASN A 34 4.83 -0.58 8.57
C ASN A 34 4.95 0.71 7.75
N PHE A 35 4.37 1.80 8.26
CA PHE A 35 4.43 3.10 7.57
C PHE A 35 5.87 3.54 7.26
N THR A 36 6.77 3.40 8.23
CA THR A 36 8.19 3.82 8.10
C THR A 36 9.02 2.92 7.19
N GLU A 37 8.53 1.74 6.85
CA GLU A 37 9.17 0.85 5.86
C GLU A 37 8.88 1.33 4.44
N LEU A 38 7.69 1.92 4.22
CA LEU A 38 7.25 2.41 2.92
C LEU A 38 7.56 3.89 2.70
N VAL A 39 7.38 4.74 3.71
CA VAL A 39 7.48 6.21 3.59
C VAL A 39 8.69 6.70 4.36
N SER A 40 9.69 7.19 3.62
CA SER A 40 10.93 7.73 4.19
C SER A 40 10.87 9.23 4.43
N GLU A 41 10.15 9.98 3.60
CA GLU A 41 9.89 11.41 3.79
C GLU A 41 8.42 11.74 3.54
N CYS A 42 7.85 12.62 4.35
CA CYS A 42 6.48 13.08 4.22
C CYS A 42 6.39 14.56 4.58
N THR A 43 5.84 15.38 3.68
CA THR A 43 5.50 16.78 3.95
C THR A 43 4.12 17.12 3.38
N PHE A 44 3.37 17.95 4.09
CA PHE A 44 2.09 18.49 3.65
C PHE A 44 2.00 19.97 4.05
N ALA A 45 1.70 20.84 3.09
CA ALA A 45 1.72 22.29 3.29
C ALA A 45 2.99 22.82 3.98
N GLY A 46 4.15 22.30 3.55
CA GLY A 46 5.47 22.68 4.09
C GLY A 46 5.78 22.15 5.50
N ARG A 47 4.94 21.30 6.09
CA ARG A 47 5.18 20.69 7.41
C ARG A 47 5.40 19.20 7.29
N THR A 48 6.33 18.67 8.08
CA THR A 48 6.59 17.24 8.16
C THR A 48 5.36 16.50 8.69
N CYS A 49 4.97 15.42 8.02
CA CYS A 49 3.97 14.47 8.47
C CYS A 49 4.63 13.17 8.94
N SER A 50 3.90 12.40 9.73
CA SER A 50 4.31 11.16 10.36
C SER A 50 3.23 10.09 10.21
N SER A 51 3.49 8.86 10.63
CA SER A 51 2.50 7.77 10.63
C SER A 51 1.22 8.12 11.39
N ALA A 52 1.27 9.00 12.39
CA ALA A 52 0.11 9.46 13.15
C ALA A 52 -0.85 10.35 12.33
N ASP A 53 -0.41 10.86 11.19
CA ASP A 53 -1.23 11.64 10.26
C ASP A 53 -2.01 10.76 9.27
N PHE A 54 -1.86 9.43 9.36
CA PHE A 54 -2.44 8.48 8.45
C PHE A 54 -3.33 7.48 9.19
N THR A 55 -4.43 7.10 8.56
CA THR A 55 -5.27 5.98 9.02
C THR A 55 -4.88 4.72 8.25
N SER A 56 -4.59 3.63 8.95
CA SER A 56 -4.28 2.35 8.31
C SER A 56 -5.47 1.42 8.22
N PHE A 57 -5.63 0.73 7.09
CA PHE A 57 -6.63 -0.30 6.90
C PHE A 57 -6.03 -1.52 6.17
N LEU A 58 -6.69 -2.67 6.29
CA LEU A 58 -6.25 -3.89 5.61
C LEU A 58 -7.00 -4.08 4.30
N HIS A 59 -6.29 -3.94 3.18
CA HIS A 59 -6.79 -4.33 1.87
C HIS A 59 -6.56 -5.83 1.63
N PRO A 60 -7.57 -6.60 1.18
CA PRO A 60 -7.42 -8.04 0.92
C PRO A 60 -6.36 -8.41 -0.12
N GLU A 61 -6.05 -7.50 -1.04
CA GLU A 61 -5.05 -7.72 -2.09
C GLU A 61 -3.72 -7.00 -1.85
N TYR A 62 -3.72 -5.85 -1.18
CA TYR A 62 -2.53 -4.99 -1.05
C TYR A 62 -1.93 -4.99 0.35
N GLY A 63 -2.55 -5.68 1.31
CA GLY A 63 -2.06 -5.74 2.68
C GLY A 63 -2.41 -4.47 3.47
N VAL A 64 -1.43 -3.91 4.19
CA VAL A 64 -1.64 -2.70 5.00
C VAL A 64 -1.55 -1.47 4.10
N CYS A 65 -2.65 -0.72 4.02
CA CYS A 65 -2.74 0.54 3.28
C CYS A 65 -2.80 1.71 4.25
N PHE A 66 -2.29 2.88 3.83
CA PHE A 66 -2.26 4.10 4.63
C PHE A 66 -2.99 5.22 3.89
N THR A 67 -3.98 5.82 4.55
CA THR A 67 -4.81 6.89 4.00
C THR A 67 -4.45 8.20 4.70
N PHE A 68 -4.06 9.21 3.93
CA PHE A 68 -3.87 10.56 4.44
C PHE A 68 -5.17 11.33 4.34
N SER A 69 -5.63 11.90 5.45
CA SER A 69 -6.74 12.84 5.45
C SER A 69 -6.46 13.96 6.45
N ARG A 70 -6.51 15.20 5.98
CA ARG A 70 -6.31 16.39 6.81
C ARG A 70 -7.25 17.51 6.36
N ASP A 71 -8.06 17.97 7.31
CA ASP A 71 -8.92 19.16 7.18
C ASP A 71 -8.09 20.44 7.30
N ARG A 72 -7.13 20.63 6.39
CA ARG A 72 -6.45 21.92 6.26
C ARG A 72 -6.85 22.56 4.97
N ASP A 73 -7.30 23.80 5.08
CA ASP A 73 -7.56 24.66 3.95
C ASP A 73 -6.26 24.90 3.20
N ILE A 74 -6.05 24.14 2.11
CA ILE A 74 -5.05 24.45 1.11
C ILE A 74 -5.52 25.72 0.41
N THR A 75 -5.07 26.87 0.91
CA THR A 75 -5.49 28.19 0.40
C THR A 75 -4.84 28.54 -0.94
N LYS A 76 -3.78 27.83 -1.34
CA LYS A 76 -3.05 28.05 -2.60
C LYS A 76 -2.64 26.74 -3.24
N ALA A 77 -2.88 26.61 -4.54
CA ALA A 77 -2.36 25.50 -5.33
C ALA A 77 -0.83 25.61 -5.46
N GLY A 78 -0.14 24.47 -5.39
CA GLY A 78 1.30 24.39 -5.59
C GLY A 78 1.89 23.11 -5.02
N SER A 79 2.98 22.63 -5.61
CA SER A 79 3.65 21.40 -5.18
C SER A 79 4.20 21.47 -3.75
N THR A 80 4.48 22.66 -3.24
CA THR A 80 4.91 22.89 -1.84
C THR A 80 3.75 22.90 -0.86
N GLN A 81 2.52 23.09 -1.35
CA GLN A 81 1.30 23.13 -0.55
C GLN A 81 0.61 21.78 -0.47
N GLY A 82 0.83 20.92 -1.47
CA GLY A 82 0.26 19.57 -1.52
C GLY A 82 0.97 18.56 -0.61
N LEU A 83 0.50 17.31 -0.68
CA LEU A 83 1.14 16.16 -0.05
C LEU A 83 2.32 15.72 -0.91
N ARG A 84 3.50 15.67 -0.29
CA ARG A 84 4.74 15.20 -0.92
C ARG A 84 5.31 14.07 -0.07
N MET A 85 5.51 12.94 -0.72
CA MET A 85 6.03 11.73 -0.08
C MET A 85 7.21 11.18 -0.88
N LEU A 86 8.24 10.74 -0.17
CA LEU A 86 9.26 9.85 -0.71
C LEU A 86 8.98 8.46 -0.17
N MET A 87 8.82 7.51 -1.07
CA MET A 87 8.47 6.14 -0.72
C MET A 87 9.45 5.15 -1.31
N THR A 88 9.71 4.07 -0.58
CA THR A 88 10.69 3.04 -0.94
C THR A 88 10.02 1.68 -0.93
N VAL A 89 10.29 0.88 -1.95
CA VAL A 89 9.88 -0.52 -2.03
C VAL A 89 11.13 -1.37 -2.08
N ASN A 90 11.28 -2.29 -1.13
CA ASN A 90 12.37 -3.25 -1.19
C ASN A 90 12.03 -4.33 -2.22
N GLN A 91 12.83 -4.40 -3.30
CA GLN A 91 12.71 -5.42 -4.34
C GLN A 91 13.66 -6.61 -4.09
N ASP A 92 14.60 -6.46 -3.16
CA ASP A 92 15.55 -7.51 -2.83
C ASP A 92 14.89 -8.54 -1.90
N SER A 93 14.62 -9.73 -2.44
CA SER A 93 14.43 -10.91 -1.61
C SER A 93 15.80 -11.29 -1.03
N PRO A 94 16.08 -11.08 0.28
CA PRO A 94 17.33 -11.52 0.87
C PRO A 94 17.40 -13.03 0.70
N ARG A 95 18.58 -13.53 0.31
CA ARG A 95 18.81 -14.97 0.11
C ARG A 95 18.60 -15.80 1.38
N PHE A 96 18.34 -15.18 2.54
CA PHE A 96 18.36 -15.86 3.84
C PHE A 96 17.31 -15.49 4.90
N THR A 97 16.53 -14.39 4.84
CA THR A 97 15.67 -14.07 6.03
C THR A 97 14.30 -13.40 5.84
N THR A 98 13.96 -12.68 4.76
CA THR A 98 12.65 -11.98 4.70
C THR A 98 12.14 -11.80 3.27
N PHE A 99 11.12 -12.54 2.84
CA PHE A 99 10.52 -12.32 1.51
C PHE A 99 9.69 -11.03 1.52
N ASP A 100 10.29 -9.90 1.12
CA ASP A 100 9.56 -8.63 0.98
C ASP A 100 8.64 -8.64 -0.25
N PHE A 101 8.99 -9.41 -1.28
CA PHE A 101 8.18 -9.57 -2.48
C PHE A 101 7.65 -10.99 -2.64
N LEU A 102 6.33 -11.16 -2.65
CA LEU A 102 5.69 -12.46 -2.85
C LEU A 102 5.72 -12.85 -4.33
N PRO A 103 5.97 -14.13 -4.69
CA PRO A 103 5.91 -14.61 -6.08
C PRO A 103 4.53 -14.49 -6.75
N THR A 104 3.50 -14.16 -5.96
CA THR A 104 2.12 -13.95 -6.44
C THR A 104 1.79 -12.48 -6.68
N SER A 105 2.70 -11.56 -6.33
CA SER A 105 2.59 -10.14 -6.63
C SER A 105 3.00 -9.86 -8.07
N ASP A 106 2.23 -9.00 -8.76
CA ASP A 106 2.47 -8.71 -10.18
C ASP A 106 3.68 -7.82 -10.41
N SER A 107 3.93 -6.88 -9.51
CA SER A 107 4.97 -5.85 -9.63
C SER A 107 5.38 -5.33 -8.26
N ALA A 108 6.66 -4.98 -8.11
CA ALA A 108 7.17 -4.31 -6.92
C ALA A 108 7.04 -2.79 -7.09
N ASN A 109 5.79 -2.31 -7.09
CA ASN A 109 5.42 -0.91 -7.22
C ASN A 109 4.63 -0.42 -6.01
N ILE A 110 4.43 0.89 -5.98
CA ILE A 110 3.54 1.58 -5.04
C ILE A 110 2.26 1.85 -5.79
N ARG A 111 1.13 1.67 -5.12
CA ARG A 111 -0.18 1.99 -5.68
C ARG A 111 -0.88 3.04 -4.82
N GLY A 112 -1.27 4.15 -5.44
CA GLY A 112 -1.99 5.25 -4.81
C GLY A 112 -3.36 5.46 -5.44
N VAL A 113 -4.36 5.83 -4.64
CA VAL A 113 -5.70 6.24 -5.10
C VAL A 113 -6.05 7.54 -4.41
N ILE A 114 -6.68 8.45 -5.14
CA ILE A 114 -7.24 9.69 -4.59
C ILE A 114 -8.76 9.52 -4.55
N HIS A 115 -9.36 9.72 -3.38
CA HIS A 115 -10.80 9.60 -3.19
C HIS A 115 -11.29 10.68 -2.21
N MET A 116 -12.61 10.87 -2.12
CA MET A 116 -13.23 11.77 -1.15
C MET A 116 -13.15 11.15 0.26
N ALA A 117 -13.17 11.99 1.30
CA ALA A 117 -12.94 11.54 2.68
C ALA A 117 -14.02 10.56 3.18
N GLU A 118 -15.23 10.69 2.67
CA GLU A 118 -16.40 9.86 2.96
C GLU A 118 -16.44 8.54 2.19
N ASP A 119 -15.64 8.42 1.13
CA ASP A 119 -15.64 7.26 0.25
C ASP A 119 -14.57 6.24 0.64
N LEU A 120 -14.80 4.98 0.28
CA LEU A 120 -13.78 3.94 0.36
C LEU A 120 -12.85 4.04 -0.86
N PRO A 121 -11.54 3.78 -0.70
CA PRO A 121 -10.60 3.79 -1.82
C PRO A 121 -10.92 2.69 -2.84
N ASP A 122 -11.17 3.07 -4.09
CA ASP A 122 -11.34 2.14 -5.22
C ASP A 122 -10.04 1.94 -5.99
N PHE A 123 -9.39 0.80 -5.76
CA PHE A 123 -8.18 0.41 -6.48
C PHE A 123 -8.46 -0.21 -7.85
N THR A 124 -9.70 -0.37 -8.30
CA THR A 124 -9.98 -0.99 -9.61
C THR A 124 -9.87 0.02 -10.75
N ASN A 125 -10.33 1.25 -10.54
CA ASN A 125 -10.44 2.26 -11.61
C ASN A 125 -9.49 3.46 -11.44
N ASP A 126 -9.15 3.85 -10.20
CA ASP A 126 -8.54 5.16 -9.91
C ASP A 126 -7.12 5.09 -9.31
N GLY A 127 -6.42 3.98 -9.54
CA GLY A 127 -5.07 3.76 -9.01
C GLY A 127 -3.95 4.15 -9.97
N PHE A 128 -2.94 4.88 -9.49
CA PHE A 128 -1.65 5.08 -10.16
C PHE A 128 -0.51 4.32 -9.49
#